data_AF-A0A7G8UH12-F1
#
_entry.id   AF-A0A7G8UH12-F1
#
_cell.length_a   1.000
_cell.length_b   1.000
_cell.length_c   1.000
_cell.angle_alpha   90.00
_cell.angle_beta   90.00
_cell.angle_gamma   90.00
#
_symmetry.space_group_name_H-M   'P 1'
#
loop_
_entity.id
_entity.type
_entity.pdbx_description
1 polymer ?
#
loop_
_entity_poly.entity_id
_entity_poly.type
_entity_poly.pdbx_seq_one_letter_code
_entity_poly.pdbx_strand_id
1 'polypeptide(L)'
;MSSLECKVEEVFKITGRGYVLTLILNDSDVSLKIGDTLRYQSNEKTKIEIKGIEILNYGSNIKNIRKDIIGILVDLSEEQALNTKGKILIKHI
;
A
#
# COMPACT_ATOMS: atom_id res chain seq x y z
N MET A 1 -11.25 17.66 5.66
CA MET A 1 -10.71 16.83 4.56
C MET A 1 -10.09 15.62 5.21
N SER A 2 -10.59 14.41 4.97
CA SER A 2 -9.98 13.19 5.50
C SER A 2 -8.66 12.95 4.78
N SER A 3 -7.55 12.96 5.51
CA SER A 3 -6.29 12.42 5.00
C SER A 3 -6.47 10.91 4.83
N LEU A 4 -6.17 10.39 3.64
CA LEU A 4 -6.04 8.94 3.47
C LEU A 4 -4.94 8.46 4.42
N GLU A 5 -5.28 7.53 5.31
CA GLU A 5 -4.32 6.82 6.14
C GLU A 5 -4.46 5.33 5.90
N CYS A 6 -3.34 4.65 5.75
CA CYS A 6 -3.34 3.23 5.49
C CYS A 6 -2.21 2.56 6.27
N LYS A 7 -2.54 1.46 6.95
CA LYS A 7 -1.57 0.68 7.71
C LYS A 7 -0.98 -0.41 6.83
N VAL A 8 0.33 -0.53 6.83
CA VAL A 8 1.03 -1.63 6.17
C VAL A 8 0.91 -2.86 7.06
N GLU A 9 0.16 -3.86 6.61
CA GLU A 9 -0.04 -5.12 7.32
C GLU A 9 1.08 -6.10 7.01
N GLU A 10 1.36 -6.31 5.73
CA GLU A 10 2.34 -7.28 5.24
C GLU A 10 3.19 -6.71 4.11
N VAL A 11 4.40 -7.26 3.97
CA VAL A 11 5.36 -6.90 2.93
C VAL A 11 5.97 -8.16 2.34
N PHE A 12 5.91 -8.30 1.02
CA PHE A 12 6.54 -9.42 0.33
C PHE A 12 7.17 -8.99 -0.99
N LYS A 13 8.22 -9.71 -1.38
CA LYS A 13 8.98 -9.44 -2.60
C LYS A 13 8.35 -10.18 -3.77
N ILE A 14 8.16 -9.49 -4.90
CA ILE A 14 7.90 -10.13 -6.19
C ILE A 14 9.20 -10.04 -7.00
N THR A 15 9.82 -11.20 -7.21
CA THR A 15 11.09 -11.32 -7.95
C THR A 15 10.98 -10.64 -9.32
N GLY A 16 11.90 -9.71 -9.58
CA GLY A 16 11.96 -8.95 -10.84
C GLY A 16 10.96 -7.79 -10.97
N ARG A 17 10.10 -7.53 -9.98
CA ARG A 17 9.10 -6.43 -10.03
C ARG A 17 9.19 -5.43 -8.87
N GLY A 18 9.62 -5.85 -7.69
CA GLY A 18 9.74 -4.98 -6.51
C GLY A 18 9.11 -5.61 -5.27
N TYR A 19 8.54 -4.77 -4.40
CA TYR A 19 7.86 -5.18 -3.17
C TYR A 19 6.38 -4.86 -3.25
N VAL A 20 5.54 -5.76 -2.74
CA VAL A 20 4.13 -5.49 -2.50
C VAL A 20 3.93 -5.18 -1.03
N LEU A 21 3.27 -4.04 -0.78
CA LEU A 21 2.77 -3.67 0.53
C LEU A 21 1.28 -3.99 0.57
N THR A 22 0.87 -4.82 1.53
CA THR A 22 -0.55 -5.03 1.83
C THR A 22 -0.99 -3.94 2.79
N LEU A 23 -1.96 -3.14 2.38
CA LEU A 23 -2.46 -2.00 3.14
C LEU A 23 -3.88 -2.26 3.62
N ILE A 24 -4.15 -1.86 4.86
CA ILE A 24 -5.51 -1.69 5.38
C ILE A 24 -5.84 -0.20 5.33
N LEU A 25 -6.86 0.17 4.56
CA LEU A 25 -7.36 1.53 4.43
C LEU A 25 -8.21 1.89 5.65
N ASN A 26 -8.05 3.11 6.17
CA ASN A 26 -8.92 3.64 7.22
C ASN A 26 -10.35 3.94 6.74
N ASP A 27 -10.49 4.20 5.44
CA ASP A 27 -11.74 4.52 4.76
C ASP A 27 -11.77 3.78 3.41
N SER A 28 -12.77 2.90 3.25
CA SER A 28 -12.93 2.06 2.07
C SER A 28 -13.38 2.83 0.82
N ASP A 29 -13.84 4.07 0.97
CA ASP A 29 -14.29 4.89 -0.15
C ASP A 29 -13.13 5.67 -0.79
N VAL A 30 -11.94 5.65 -0.17
CA VAL A 30 -10.80 6.37 -0.70
C VAL A 30 -10.08 5.54 -1.76
N SER A 31 -9.83 6.18 -2.91
CA SER A 31 -9.14 5.56 -4.04
C SER A 31 -7.63 5.85 -4.04
N LEU A 32 -6.85 4.78 -4.13
CA LEU A 32 -5.45 4.80 -4.53
C LEU A 32 -5.34 4.49 -6.02
N LYS A 33 -4.43 5.18 -6.70
CA LYS A 33 -4.16 5.02 -8.13
C LYS A 33 -2.67 4.81 -8.37
N ILE A 34 -2.35 4.15 -9.47
CA ILE A 34 -0.96 4.06 -9.95
C ILE A 34 -0.43 5.49 -10.21
N GLY A 35 0.79 5.76 -9.76
CA GLY A 35 1.42 7.08 -9.79
C GLY A 35 1.13 7.95 -8.56
N ASP A 36 0.18 7.59 -7.70
CA ASP A 36 0.02 8.26 -6.41
C ASP A 36 1.29 8.08 -5.56
N THR A 37 1.59 9.08 -4.73
CA THR A 37 2.70 9.03 -3.79
C THR A 37 2.19 8.95 -2.36
N LEU A 38 2.69 7.97 -1.62
CA LEU A 38 2.49 7.82 -0.19
C LEU A 38 3.73 8.29 0.57
N ARG A 39 3.56 8.65 1.84
CA ARG A 39 4.65 8.97 2.76
C ARG A 39 4.38 8.38 4.13
N TYR A 40 5.42 8.12 4.91
CA TYR A 40 5.22 7.72 6.30
C TYR A 40 4.59 8.86 7.09
N GLN A 41 3.60 8.55 7.92
CA GLN A 41 3.00 9.52 8.83
C GLN A 41 4.06 10.13 9.78
N SER A 42 5.06 9.34 10.18
CA SER A 42 6.18 9.77 11.04
C SER A 42 7.34 10.43 10.30
N ASN A 43 7.36 10.40 8.97
CA ASN A 43 8.46 10.94 8.18
C ASN A 43 8.01 11.36 6.78
N GLU A 44 7.83 12.67 6.60
CA GLU A 44 7.35 13.24 5.35
C GLU A 44 8.38 13.23 4.20
N LYS A 45 9.67 12.95 4.50
CA LYS A 45 10.73 12.98 3.47
C LYS A 45 10.73 11.75 2.57
N THR A 46 10.32 10.60 3.09
CA THR A 46 10.35 9.36 2.30
C THR A 46 9.08 9.25 1.49
N LYS A 47 9.24 9.29 0.16
CA LYS A 47 8.16 9.16 -0.81
C LYS A 47 8.14 7.73 -1.34
N ILE A 48 6.95 7.13 -1.38
CA ILE A 48 6.70 5.79 -1.89
C ILE A 48 5.70 5.94 -3.03
N GLU A 49 6.17 5.75 -4.26
CA GLU A 49 5.33 5.84 -5.45
C GLU A 49 4.66 4.49 -5.73
N ILE A 50 3.35 4.52 -6.00
CA ILE A 50 2.59 3.32 -6.38
C ILE A 50 2.87 2.98 -7.84
N LYS A 51 3.56 1.86 -8.08
CA LYS A 51 3.86 1.34 -9.43
C LYS A 51 2.78 0.41 -9.97
N GLY A 52 2.00 -0.20 -9.09
CA GLY A 52 0.94 -1.12 -9.47
C GLY A 52 -0.04 -1.33 -8.32
N ILE A 53 -1.24 -1.80 -8.66
CA ILE A 53 -2.25 -2.22 -7.69
C ILE A 53 -2.45 -3.72 -7.88
N GLU A 54 -2.20 -4.48 -6.83
CA GLU A 54 -2.30 -5.93 -6.80
C GLU A 54 -3.51 -6.31 -5.93
N ILE A 55 -4.56 -6.85 -6.56
CA ILE A 55 -5.77 -7.29 -5.86
C ILE A 55 -5.53 -8.72 -5.38
N LEU A 56 -5.46 -8.90 -4.05
CA LEU A 56 -5.11 -10.18 -3.40
C LEU A 56 -6.09 -11.35 -3.64
N ASN A 57 -7.19 -11.16 -4.38
CA ASN A 57 -8.26 -12.15 -4.55
C ASN A 57 -8.83 -12.26 -5.97
N TYR A 58 -8.10 -11.81 -7.00
CA TYR A 58 -8.56 -11.92 -8.39
C TYR A 58 -8.70 -13.41 -8.79
N GLY A 59 -9.93 -13.92 -8.86
CA GLY A 59 -10.24 -15.30 -9.26
C GLY A 59 -10.89 -16.18 -8.18
N SER A 60 -10.94 -15.73 -6.93
CA SER A 60 -11.64 -16.46 -5.86
C SER A 60 -13.11 -16.04 -5.84
N ASN A 61 -14.04 -17.01 -5.85
CA ASN A 61 -15.50 -16.78 -5.83
C ASN A 61 -15.97 -16.29 -4.44
N ILE A 62 -15.41 -15.18 -3.97
CA ILE A 62 -15.54 -14.68 -2.60
C ILE A 62 -16.66 -13.64 -2.58
N LYS A 63 -17.82 -14.03 -2.05
CA LYS A 63 -18.96 -13.12 -1.83
C LYS A 63 -18.65 -11.97 -0.84
N ASN A 64 -17.54 -12.07 -0.09
CA ASN A 64 -17.12 -11.12 0.94
C ASN A 64 -15.70 -10.60 0.70
N ILE A 65 -15.48 -9.86 -0.41
CA ILE A 65 -14.19 -9.19 -0.63
C ILE A 65 -14.08 -8.05 0.39
N ARG A 66 -13.04 -8.09 1.23
CA ARG A 66 -12.65 -6.97 2.08
C ARG A 66 -12.19 -5.80 1.20
N LYS A 67 -13.04 -4.78 1.07
CA LYS A 67 -12.79 -3.58 0.27
C LYS A 67 -11.74 -2.66 0.87
N ASP A 68 -11.43 -2.85 2.15
CA ASP A 68 -10.47 -2.09 2.91
C ASP A 68 -9.03 -2.64 2.79
N ILE A 69 -8.82 -3.79 2.15
CA ILE A 69 -7.48 -4.34 1.91
C ILE A 69 -7.07 -4.17 0.45
N ILE A 70 -5.88 -3.60 0.23
CA ILE A 70 -5.29 -3.42 -1.10
C ILE A 70 -3.80 -3.79 -1.08
N GLY A 71 -3.33 -4.48 -2.12
CA GLY A 71 -1.91 -4.64 -2.38
C GLY A 71 -1.43 -3.51 -3.29
N ILE A 72 -0.31 -2.87 -2.95
CA ILE A 72 0.35 -1.91 -3.83
C ILE A 72 1.76 -2.40 -4.15
N LEU A 73 2.12 -2.38 -5.44
CA LEU A 73 3.48 -2.63 -5.88
C LEU A 73 4.29 -1.34 -5.80
N VAL A 74 5.45 -1.41 -5.16
CA VAL A 74 6.36 -0.29 -4.95
C VAL A 74 7.79 -0.72 -5.27
N ASP A 75 8.61 0.26 -5.62
CA ASP A 75 10.05 0.08 -5.77
C ASP A 75 10.75 0.66 -4.53
N LEU A 76 11.17 -0.23 -3.64
CA LEU A 76 11.85 0.10 -2.39
C LEU A 76 13.08 -0.78 -2.25
N SER A 77 14.11 -0.27 -1.55
CA SER A 77 15.19 -1.14 -1.11
C SER A 77 14.66 -2.19 -0.13
N GLU A 78 15.37 -3.31 -0.01
CA GLU A 78 14.99 -4.38 0.93
C GLU A 78 14.87 -3.87 2.37
N GLU A 79 15.84 -3.06 2.81
CA GLU A 79 15.82 -2.43 4.13
C GLU A 79 14.59 -1.53 4.31
N GLN A 80 14.28 -0.69 3.31
CA GLN A 80 13.09 0.17 3.36
C GLN A 80 11.81 -0.65 3.44
N ALA A 81 11.68 -1.68 2.60
CA ALA A 81 10.49 -2.52 2.54
C ALA A 81 10.24 -3.25 3.86
N LEU A 82 11.25 -3.89 4.44
CA LEU A 82 11.13 -4.58 5.72
C LEU A 82 10.78 -3.61 6.86
N ASN A 83 11.40 -2.42 6.85
CA ASN A 83 11.08 -1.35 7.78
C ASN A 83 9.69 -0.73 7.56
N THR A 84 9.00 -1.02 6.45
CA THR A 84 7.68 -0.47 6.14
C THR A 84 6.57 -1.20 6.90
N LYS A 85 6.78 -2.48 7.25
CA LYS A 85 5.77 -3.31 7.92
C LYS A 85 5.32 -2.68 9.25
N GLY A 86 4.01 -2.63 9.45
CA GLY A 86 3.37 -2.06 10.65
C GLY A 86 3.28 -0.54 10.68
N LYS A 87 3.90 0.18 9.72
CA LYS A 87 3.85 1.65 9.67
C LYS A 87 2.56 2.16 9.04
N ILE A 88 2.25 3.41 9.33
CA ILE A 88 1.13 4.15 8.73
C ILE A 88 1.67 5.01 7.59
N LEU A 89 1.05 4.87 6.44
CA LEU A 89 1.29 5.66 5.24
C LEU A 89 0.11 6.62 5.03
N ILE A 90 0.42 7.83 4.57
CA ILE A 90 -0.57 8.84 4.21
C ILE A 90 -0.39 9.26 2.75
N LYS A 91 -1.49 9.55 2.05
CA LYS A 91 -1.41 10.06 0.67
C LYS A 91 -0.90 11.49 0.68
N HIS A 92 0.13 11.76 -0.12
CA HIS A 92 0.56 13.13 -0.39
C HIS A 92 -0.43 13.75 -1.38
N ILE A 93 -1.04 14.89 -1.01
CA ILE A 93 -1.94 15.68 -1.87
C ILE A 93 -1.11 16.40 -2.94
#